data_AF-A0A838EDV2-F1
#
_entry.id   AF-A0A838EDV2-F1
#
_cell.length_a   1.000
_cell.length_b   1.000
_cell.length_c   1.000
_cell.angle_alpha   90.00
_cell.angle_beta   90.00
_cell.angle_gamma   90.00
#
_symmetry.space_group_name_H-M   'P 1'
#
loop_
_entity.id
_entity.type
_entity.pdbx_description
1 polymer ?
#
loop_
_entity_poly.entity_id
_entity_poly.type
_entity_poly.pdbx_seq_one_letter_code
_entity_poly.pdbx_strand_id
1 'polypeptide(L)'
;MAFMSQEDSENLLARKQAEIDDLRARLTASEASQYLVAARATQDDPLRERERRALLLIKEMCQAVILLDMQGIILETNQAGLDPDALRRDSRIGHQIWEPSSWSGSCSVQDQIKAMFQGAIATGEFVRKEIEIQTPGNTTERMVIDISFKAIDNGQKECSFVLFEGRDITKRKQAEEEVARKNVELQALYEQVRKLDQLKSMFFAMMNHELRTPLTLILGPTESLLQQASLTQEVRQALEMVTRNARLLLKLVNDLLEISRLEQGKLELHYATCNLSRVVSLLAANFTLAAEKRHIFAPYSRIVSEQTRYIGGTELGLSVVSEIIHLHRGTIWVESIPENGTTFHFSLPLVSLVPDPSLAPI
;
A
#
# COMPACT_ATOMS: atom_id res chain seq x y z
N MET A 1 -5.39 2.50 47.00
CA MET A 1 -5.00 1.34 46.17
C MET A 1 -3.49 1.38 46.07
N ALA A 2 -2.79 0.49 46.78
CA ALA A 2 -1.32 0.53 46.87
C ALA A 2 -0.73 0.04 45.54
N PHE A 3 -0.03 0.92 44.83
CA PHE A 3 0.73 0.56 43.64
C PHE A 3 1.94 -0.26 44.07
N MET A 4 1.99 -1.53 43.65
CA MET A 4 3.19 -2.36 43.80
C MET A 4 4.36 -1.68 43.10
N SER A 5 5.53 -1.65 43.75
CA SER A 5 6.72 -1.05 43.16
C SER A 5 7.15 -1.87 41.93
N GLN A 6 7.81 -1.21 40.97
CA GLN A 6 8.27 -1.87 39.74
C GLN A 6 9.21 -3.05 40.05
N GLU A 7 9.97 -2.95 41.14
CA GLU A 7 10.89 -3.97 41.64
C GLU A 7 10.16 -5.19 42.25
N ASP A 8 8.98 -4.99 42.86
CA ASP A 8 8.14 -6.09 43.37
C ASP A 8 7.49 -6.88 42.22
N SER A 9 7.13 -6.19 41.13
CA SER A 9 6.53 -6.82 39.94
C SER A 9 7.55 -7.67 39.19
N GLU A 10 8.78 -7.16 39.02
CA GLU A 10 9.88 -7.91 38.39
C GLU A 10 10.29 -9.14 39.22
N ASN A 11 10.35 -9.02 40.54
CA ASN A 11 10.63 -10.15 41.44
C ASN A 11 9.52 -11.21 41.42
N LEU A 12 8.26 -10.80 41.32
CA LEU A 12 7.13 -11.73 41.19
C LEU A 12 7.17 -12.48 39.86
N LEU A 13 7.49 -11.79 38.75
CA LEU A 13 7.64 -12.39 37.43
C LEU A 13 8.79 -13.40 37.40
N ALA A 14 9.94 -13.06 37.98
CA ALA A 14 11.09 -13.97 38.05
C ALA A 14 10.78 -15.24 38.84
N ARG A 15 10.05 -15.12 39.96
CA ARG A 15 9.61 -16.28 40.76
C ARG A 15 8.61 -17.15 40.02
N LYS A 16 7.65 -16.55 39.31
CA LYS A 16 6.67 -17.28 38.51
C LYS A 16 7.31 -17.98 37.31
N GLN A 17 8.32 -17.37 36.70
CA GLN A 17 9.06 -17.97 35.59
C GLN A 17 9.88 -19.18 36.06
N ALA A 18 10.56 -19.09 37.21
CA ALA A 18 11.27 -20.23 37.80
C ALA A 18 10.35 -21.39 38.18
N GLU A 19 9.14 -21.09 38.67
CA GLU A 19 8.12 -22.10 39.01
C GLU A 19 7.59 -22.82 37.74
N ILE A 20 7.40 -22.09 36.64
CA ILE A 20 7.02 -22.64 35.33
C ILE A 20 8.14 -23.53 34.76
N ASP A 21 9.39 -23.11 34.90
CA ASP A 21 10.53 -23.86 34.38
C ASP A 21 10.79 -25.15 35.19
N ASP A 22 10.58 -25.16 36.52
CA ASP A 22 10.59 -26.38 37.35
C ASP A 22 9.45 -27.34 36.98
N LEU A 23 8.23 -26.81 36.76
CA LEU A 23 7.10 -27.63 36.32
C LEU A 23 7.33 -28.24 34.93
N ARG A 24 7.94 -27.48 33.99
CA ARG A 24 8.34 -28.00 32.67
C ARG A 24 9.43 -29.06 32.77
N ALA A 25 10.41 -28.88 33.65
CA ALA A 25 11.47 -29.86 33.90
C ALA A 25 10.91 -31.17 34.51
N ARG A 26 9.94 -31.08 35.42
CA ARG A 26 9.27 -32.25 36.00
C ARG A 26 8.35 -32.96 35.01
N LEU A 27 7.65 -32.21 34.15
CA LEU A 27 6.79 -32.77 33.11
C LEU A 27 7.63 -33.54 32.07
N THR A 28 8.73 -32.94 31.60
CA THR A 28 9.67 -33.59 30.67
C THR A 28 10.38 -34.80 31.30
N ALA A 29 10.70 -34.78 32.60
CA ALA A 29 11.26 -35.94 33.29
C ALA A 29 10.25 -37.08 33.50
N SER A 30 8.97 -36.75 33.73
CA SER A 30 7.87 -37.72 33.84
C SER A 30 7.54 -38.35 32.49
N GLU A 31 7.50 -37.54 31.43
CA GLU A 31 7.35 -38.01 30.06
C GLU A 31 8.55 -38.86 29.65
N ALA A 32 9.79 -38.39 29.86
CA ALA A 32 10.99 -39.16 29.56
C ALA A 32 11.04 -40.52 30.30
N SER A 33 10.58 -40.59 31.57
CA SER A 33 10.48 -41.85 32.31
C SER A 33 9.41 -42.79 31.76
N GLN A 34 8.24 -42.29 31.34
CA GLN A 34 7.21 -43.08 30.67
C GLN A 34 7.68 -43.59 29.30
N TYR A 35 8.45 -42.79 28.56
CA TYR A 35 9.03 -43.19 27.29
C TYR A 35 10.19 -44.20 27.47
N LEU A 36 11.01 -44.11 28.53
CA LEU A 36 12.10 -45.05 28.82
C LEU A 36 11.61 -46.45 29.25
N VAL A 37 10.50 -46.52 29.99
CA VAL A 37 9.86 -47.80 30.35
C VAL A 37 9.20 -48.44 29.12
N ALA A 38 8.61 -47.65 28.22
CA ALA A 38 8.08 -48.16 26.94
C ALA A 38 9.19 -48.59 25.96
N ALA A 39 10.34 -47.90 25.95
CA ALA A 39 11.45 -48.15 25.03
C ALA A 39 12.25 -49.42 25.39
N ARG A 40 12.36 -49.78 26.67
CA ARG A 40 13.08 -51.00 27.09
C ARG A 40 12.36 -52.31 26.74
N ALA A 41 11.08 -52.28 26.37
CA ALA A 41 10.30 -53.46 26.04
C ALA A 41 10.09 -53.70 24.53
N THR A 42 10.57 -52.82 23.64
CA THR A 42 10.05 -52.72 22.26
C THR A 42 11.12 -52.63 21.16
N GLN A 43 12.27 -53.28 21.31
CA GLN A 43 13.38 -53.04 20.37
C GLN A 43 13.38 -53.87 19.06
N ASP A 44 12.42 -54.76 18.77
CA ASP A 44 12.52 -55.66 17.60
C ASP A 44 11.23 -55.87 16.74
N ASP A 45 10.32 -54.87 16.63
CA ASP A 45 9.19 -54.98 15.69
C ASP A 45 9.05 -53.75 14.76
N PRO A 46 9.49 -53.84 13.49
CA PRO A 46 9.40 -52.74 12.53
C PRO A 46 7.96 -52.36 12.16
N LEU A 47 6.97 -53.22 12.38
CA LEU A 47 5.56 -52.90 12.16
C LEU A 47 5.04 -51.96 13.26
N ARG A 48 5.32 -52.27 14.52
CA ARG A 48 4.96 -51.42 15.66
C ARG A 48 5.60 -50.04 15.61
N GLU A 49 6.82 -49.94 15.10
CA GLU A 49 7.50 -48.65 14.93
C GLU A 49 6.90 -47.81 13.78
N ARG A 50 6.33 -48.45 12.75
CA ARG A 50 5.57 -47.75 11.71
C ARG A 50 4.21 -47.28 12.23
N GLU A 51 3.50 -48.13 12.97
CA GLU A 51 2.22 -47.79 13.62
C GLU A 51 2.39 -46.63 14.60
N ARG A 52 3.42 -46.68 15.45
CA ARG A 52 3.74 -45.62 16.41
C ARG A 52 3.97 -44.28 15.71
N ARG A 53 4.74 -44.26 14.63
CA ARG A 53 5.00 -43.04 13.85
C ARG A 53 3.73 -42.49 13.19
N ALA A 54 2.89 -43.36 12.63
CA ALA A 54 1.60 -42.95 12.04
C ALA A 54 0.66 -42.33 13.08
N LEU A 55 0.57 -42.91 14.28
CA LEU A 55 -0.23 -42.38 15.38
C LEU A 55 0.27 -41.01 15.87
N LEU A 56 1.58 -40.81 15.96
CA LEU A 56 2.15 -39.51 16.33
C LEU A 56 1.81 -38.43 15.30
N LEU A 57 1.97 -38.73 14.01
CA LEU A 57 1.61 -37.80 12.94
C LEU A 57 0.14 -37.37 13.03
N ILE A 58 -0.78 -38.32 13.19
CA ILE A 58 -2.22 -38.06 13.27
C ILE A 58 -2.57 -37.25 14.53
N LYS A 59 -1.90 -37.50 15.67
CA LYS A 59 -2.12 -36.76 16.93
C LYS A 59 -1.69 -35.30 16.85
N GLU A 60 -0.61 -35.00 16.14
CA GLU A 60 -0.09 -33.63 15.98
C GLU A 60 -0.83 -32.81 14.92
N MET A 61 -1.74 -33.43 14.14
CA MET A 61 -2.56 -32.68 13.18
C MET A 61 -3.48 -31.69 13.92
N CYS A 62 -3.49 -30.42 13.50
CA CYS A 62 -4.39 -29.40 14.07
C CYS A 62 -5.84 -29.52 13.58
N GLN A 63 -6.11 -30.41 12.63
CA GLN A 63 -7.43 -30.67 12.07
C GLN A 63 -8.04 -31.87 12.79
N ALA A 64 -9.33 -31.84 13.10
CA ALA A 64 -10.01 -33.01 13.62
C ALA A 64 -10.08 -34.07 12.51
N VAL A 65 -9.60 -35.28 12.80
CA VAL A 65 -9.67 -36.43 11.89
C VAL A 65 -10.31 -37.58 12.65
N ILE A 66 -11.43 -38.08 12.13
CA ILE A 66 -12.28 -39.07 12.78
C ILE A 66 -12.56 -40.21 11.80
N LEU A 67 -12.31 -41.44 12.21
CA LEU A 67 -12.68 -42.64 11.45
C LEU A 67 -14.06 -43.12 11.91
N LEU A 68 -14.95 -43.33 10.96
CA LEU A 68 -16.32 -43.76 11.18
C LEU A 68 -16.59 -45.10 10.51
N ASP A 69 -17.52 -45.87 11.07
CA ASP A 69 -18.13 -46.99 10.37
C ASP A 69 -19.21 -46.53 9.36
N MET A 70 -19.83 -47.49 8.68
CA MET A 70 -20.89 -47.24 7.69
C MET A 70 -22.23 -46.79 8.30
N GLN A 71 -22.34 -46.80 9.64
CA GLN A 71 -23.48 -46.28 10.38
C GLN A 71 -23.21 -44.89 10.99
N GLY A 72 -21.99 -44.36 10.82
CA GLY A 72 -21.57 -43.05 11.30
C GLY A 72 -21.12 -43.04 12.76
N ILE A 73 -20.81 -44.22 13.31
CA ILE A 73 -20.29 -44.39 14.66
C ILE A 73 -18.79 -44.09 14.65
N ILE A 74 -18.35 -43.32 15.64
CA ILE A 74 -16.95 -42.96 15.83
C ILE A 74 -16.15 -44.18 16.27
N LEU A 75 -15.22 -44.63 15.43
CA LEU A 75 -14.27 -45.70 15.73
C LEU A 75 -12.99 -45.14 16.34
N GLU A 76 -12.44 -44.09 15.72
CA GLU A 76 -11.21 -43.44 16.16
C GLU A 76 -11.26 -41.92 15.92
N THR A 77 -10.50 -41.17 16.72
CA THR A 77 -10.33 -39.73 16.56
C THR A 77 -8.94 -39.30 17.00
N ASN A 78 -8.40 -38.26 16.36
CA ASN A 78 -7.21 -37.57 16.87
C ASN A 78 -7.55 -36.61 18.02
N GLN A 79 -6.53 -36.01 18.66
CA GLN A 79 -6.73 -35.12 19.82
C GLN A 79 -7.31 -33.76 19.45
N ALA A 80 -7.11 -33.32 18.21
CA ALA A 80 -7.47 -31.98 17.74
C ALA A 80 -8.98 -31.85 17.44
N GLY A 81 -9.82 -32.51 18.23
CA GLY A 81 -11.27 -32.35 18.16
C GLY A 81 -11.65 -30.88 18.32
N LEU A 82 -12.68 -30.46 17.58
CA LEU A 82 -13.26 -29.11 17.52
C LEU A 82 -13.88 -28.61 18.85
N ASP A 83 -13.47 -29.17 19.98
CA ASP A 83 -14.02 -28.88 21.30
C ASP A 83 -12.88 -28.82 22.34
N PRO A 84 -12.59 -27.65 22.94
CA PRO A 84 -11.62 -27.52 24.01
C PRO A 84 -12.06 -28.17 25.34
N ASP A 85 -13.36 -28.45 25.54
CA ASP A 85 -13.91 -29.08 26.76
C ASP A 85 -14.08 -30.60 26.65
N ALA A 86 -13.86 -31.20 25.46
CA ALA A 86 -13.90 -32.65 25.24
C ALA A 86 -12.62 -33.36 25.72
N LEU A 87 -12.32 -33.24 27.01
CA LEU A 87 -11.15 -33.80 27.68
C LEU A 87 -11.11 -35.34 27.82
N ARG A 88 -11.95 -36.08 27.08
CA ARG A 88 -11.87 -37.55 26.99
C ARG A 88 -12.12 -38.03 25.57
N ARG A 89 -11.05 -38.41 24.86
CA ARG A 89 -11.14 -39.17 23.59
C ARG A 89 -12.05 -40.39 23.74
N ASP A 90 -12.02 -41.02 24.91
CA ASP A 90 -12.75 -42.26 25.23
C ASP A 90 -14.26 -42.09 25.35
N SER A 91 -14.78 -40.87 25.55
CA SER A 91 -16.23 -40.66 25.72
C SER A 91 -16.99 -40.40 24.42
N ARG A 92 -16.29 -40.32 23.27
CA ARG A 92 -16.92 -40.11 21.94
C ARG A 92 -16.90 -41.35 21.06
N ILE A 93 -15.97 -42.29 21.32
CA ILE A 93 -15.92 -43.56 20.60
C ILE A 93 -17.22 -44.34 20.88
N GLY A 94 -17.81 -44.93 19.84
CA GLY A 94 -19.08 -45.66 19.93
C GLY A 94 -20.33 -44.79 19.81
N HIS A 95 -20.18 -43.46 19.73
CA HIS A 95 -21.29 -42.52 19.52
C HIS A 95 -21.42 -42.10 18.05
N GLN A 96 -22.62 -41.70 17.63
CA GLN A 96 -22.83 -41.18 16.27
C GLN A 96 -22.24 -39.77 16.14
N ILE A 97 -21.58 -39.49 15.01
CA ILE A 97 -20.91 -38.20 14.81
C ILE A 97 -21.87 -37.00 14.85
N TRP A 98 -23.15 -37.18 14.49
CA TRP A 98 -24.18 -36.13 14.50
C TRP A 98 -24.97 -36.06 15.83
N GLU A 99 -24.50 -36.66 16.93
CA GLU A 99 -25.18 -36.52 18.22
C GLU A 99 -25.22 -35.06 18.70
N PRO A 100 -26.29 -34.64 19.42
CA PRO A 100 -26.49 -33.25 19.83
C PRO A 100 -25.35 -32.64 20.65
N SER A 101 -24.69 -33.46 21.48
CA SER A 101 -23.52 -33.10 22.27
C SER A 101 -22.33 -32.66 21.43
N SER A 102 -22.25 -33.09 20.17
CA SER A 102 -21.15 -32.78 19.26
C SER A 102 -21.34 -31.50 18.44
N TRP A 103 -22.55 -30.92 18.43
CA TRP A 103 -22.94 -29.80 17.54
C TRP A 103 -23.79 -28.74 18.23
N SER A 104 -23.54 -28.50 19.52
CA SER A 104 -24.19 -27.45 20.31
C SER A 104 -25.73 -27.52 20.27
N GLY A 105 -26.31 -28.72 20.09
CA GLY A 105 -27.76 -28.94 20.06
C GLY A 105 -28.51 -28.43 18.82
N SER A 106 -27.83 -28.01 17.75
CA SER A 106 -28.50 -27.52 16.53
C SER A 106 -29.02 -28.65 15.66
N CYS A 107 -30.34 -28.92 15.66
CA CYS A 107 -30.95 -29.95 14.82
C CYS A 107 -30.63 -29.76 13.32
N SER A 108 -30.59 -28.50 12.85
CA SER A 108 -30.27 -28.20 11.45
C SER A 108 -28.84 -28.61 11.07
N VAL A 109 -27.87 -28.50 12.00
CA VAL A 109 -26.49 -28.92 11.76
C VAL A 109 -26.38 -30.44 11.74
N GLN A 110 -27.09 -31.12 12.64
CA GLN A 110 -27.12 -32.59 12.70
C GLN A 110 -27.68 -33.18 11.39
N ASP A 111 -28.80 -32.64 10.90
CA ASP A 111 -29.40 -33.08 9.64
C ASP A 111 -28.46 -32.87 8.44
N GLN A 112 -27.74 -31.74 8.41
CA GLN A 112 -26.76 -31.46 7.38
C GLN A 112 -25.59 -32.45 7.40
N ILE A 113 -25.06 -32.76 8.58
CA ILE A 113 -23.94 -33.70 8.74
C ILE A 113 -24.36 -35.11 8.35
N LYS A 114 -25.56 -35.53 8.77
CA LYS A 114 -26.13 -36.82 8.39
C LYS A 114 -26.34 -36.92 6.88
N ALA A 115 -26.86 -35.86 6.25
CA ALA A 115 -27.02 -35.81 4.81
C ALA A 115 -25.67 -35.86 4.06
N MET A 116 -24.66 -35.15 4.56
CA MET A 116 -23.30 -35.19 3.97
C MET A 116 -22.67 -36.58 4.08
N PHE A 117 -22.80 -37.24 5.24
CA PHE A 117 -22.32 -38.59 5.47
C PHE A 117 -23.02 -39.60 4.53
N GLN A 118 -24.36 -39.54 4.46
CA GLN A 118 -25.14 -40.39 3.55
C GLN A 118 -24.77 -40.15 2.08
N GLY A 119 -24.55 -38.89 1.70
CA GLY A 119 -24.06 -38.54 0.37
C GLY A 119 -22.72 -39.17 0.06
N ALA A 120 -21.74 -39.05 0.97
CA ALA A 120 -20.40 -39.62 0.80
C ALA A 120 -20.42 -41.15 0.67
N ILE A 121 -21.28 -41.84 1.42
CA ILE A 121 -21.46 -43.29 1.29
C ILE A 121 -22.12 -43.67 -0.04
N ALA A 122 -23.17 -42.94 -0.43
CA ALA A 122 -23.96 -43.27 -1.62
C ALA A 122 -23.18 -43.04 -2.92
N THR A 123 -22.37 -41.97 -2.99
CA THR A 123 -21.58 -41.65 -4.17
C THR A 123 -20.18 -42.27 -4.14
N GLY A 124 -19.65 -42.58 -2.95
CA GLY A 124 -18.24 -42.92 -2.75
C GLY A 124 -17.29 -41.72 -2.94
N GLU A 125 -17.82 -40.51 -3.12
CA GLU A 125 -17.06 -39.30 -3.42
C GLU A 125 -16.80 -38.45 -2.18
N PHE A 126 -15.84 -37.52 -2.31
CA PHE A 126 -15.51 -36.53 -1.30
C PHE A 126 -16.59 -35.46 -1.20
N VAL A 127 -17.20 -35.32 -0.02
CA VAL A 127 -18.25 -34.31 0.25
C VAL A 127 -17.70 -33.31 1.27
N ARG A 128 -17.69 -32.02 0.93
CA ARG A 128 -17.16 -30.95 1.80
C ARG A 128 -18.13 -29.77 1.89
N LYS A 129 -18.22 -29.17 3.07
CA LYS A 129 -19.06 -28.00 3.32
C LYS A 129 -18.52 -27.16 4.47
N GLU A 130 -18.67 -25.86 4.37
CA GLU A 130 -18.48 -24.93 5.48
C GLU A 130 -19.80 -24.78 6.24
N ILE A 131 -19.77 -25.00 7.55
CA ILE A 131 -20.95 -24.95 8.42
C ILE A 131 -20.68 -23.99 9.57
N GLU A 132 -21.64 -23.10 9.80
CA GLU A 132 -21.68 -22.25 11.00
C GLU A 132 -22.28 -23.03 12.17
N ILE A 133 -21.55 -23.07 13.29
CA ILE A 133 -22.02 -23.66 14.54
C ILE A 133 -21.83 -22.67 15.69
N GLN A 134 -22.54 -22.89 16.79
CA GLN A 134 -22.25 -22.16 18.03
C GLN A 134 -20.98 -22.72 18.66
N THR A 135 -20.14 -21.82 19.17
CA THR A 135 -18.89 -22.19 19.84
C THR A 135 -19.21 -23.06 21.06
N PRO A 136 -18.56 -24.22 21.23
CA PRO A 136 -18.75 -25.07 22.40
C PRO A 136 -18.58 -24.25 23.70
N GLY A 137 -19.54 -24.38 24.63
CA GLY A 137 -19.54 -23.63 25.89
C GLY A 137 -19.97 -22.16 25.79
N ASN A 138 -20.15 -21.59 24.60
CA ASN A 138 -20.59 -20.20 24.41
C ASN A 138 -21.73 -20.10 23.36
N THR A 139 -22.96 -19.91 23.84
CA THR A 139 -24.17 -19.83 22.99
C THR A 139 -24.26 -18.55 22.16
N THR A 140 -23.42 -17.55 22.46
CA THR A 140 -23.45 -16.22 21.83
C THR A 140 -22.47 -16.11 20.65
N GLU A 141 -21.35 -16.83 20.70
CA GLU A 141 -20.31 -16.78 19.68
C GLU A 141 -20.49 -17.89 18.65
N ARG A 142 -20.31 -17.54 17.38
CA ARG A 142 -20.37 -18.50 16.27
C ARG A 142 -18.97 -18.80 15.76
N MET A 143 -18.76 -20.04 15.34
CA MET A 143 -17.57 -20.49 14.64
C MET A 143 -17.95 -21.11 13.30
N VAL A 144 -17.08 -20.95 12.31
CA VAL A 144 -17.23 -21.56 10.99
C VAL A 144 -16.28 -22.74 10.89
N ILE A 145 -16.85 -23.93 10.67
CA ILE A 145 -16.09 -25.16 10.54
C ILE A 145 -16.20 -25.66 9.11
N ASP A 146 -15.05 -25.90 8.50
CA ASP A 146 -14.91 -26.56 7.23
C ASP A 146 -14.83 -28.08 7.47
N ILE A 147 -15.89 -28.80 7.09
CA ILE A 147 -16.00 -30.23 7.32
C ILE A 147 -16.02 -31.01 6.01
N SER A 148 -15.50 -32.23 6.04
CA SER A 148 -15.58 -33.14 4.91
C SER A 148 -15.76 -34.59 5.32
N PHE A 149 -16.39 -35.36 4.44
CA PHE A 149 -16.53 -36.80 4.52
C PHE A 149 -15.92 -37.44 3.28
N LYS A 150 -15.21 -38.55 3.47
CA LYS A 150 -14.65 -39.36 2.40
C LYS A 150 -14.84 -40.84 2.71
N ALA A 151 -15.58 -41.55 1.88
CA ALA A 151 -15.68 -43.01 1.99
C ALA A 151 -14.32 -43.65 1.63
N ILE A 152 -13.95 -44.68 2.39
CA ILE A 152 -12.74 -45.49 2.19
C ILE A 152 -13.17 -46.90 1.79
N ASP A 153 -12.71 -47.32 0.61
CA ASP A 153 -12.88 -48.68 0.09
C ASP A 153 -11.74 -49.59 0.59
N ASN A 154 -12.06 -50.84 0.89
CA ASN A 154 -11.10 -51.88 1.28
C ASN A 154 -10.35 -52.51 0.09
N GLY A 155 -10.57 -52.00 -1.12
CA GLY A 155 -9.96 -52.51 -2.36
C GLY A 155 -10.81 -53.56 -3.07
N GLN A 156 -12.00 -53.88 -2.57
CA GLN A 156 -12.98 -54.77 -3.20
C GLN A 156 -14.26 -54.03 -3.67
N LYS A 157 -14.23 -52.68 -3.77
CA LYS A 157 -15.39 -51.81 -4.09
C LYS A 157 -16.50 -51.85 -3.05
N GLU A 158 -16.19 -52.24 -1.81
CA GLU A 158 -17.09 -52.15 -0.68
C GLU A 158 -16.56 -51.10 0.30
N CYS A 159 -17.29 -49.98 0.39
CA CYS A 159 -17.04 -48.95 1.39
C CYS A 159 -17.06 -49.59 2.79
N SER A 160 -15.91 -49.56 3.46
CA SER A 160 -15.75 -50.18 4.78
C SER A 160 -15.73 -49.14 5.90
N PHE A 161 -15.23 -47.95 5.61
CA PHE A 161 -15.10 -46.86 6.58
C PHE A 161 -15.39 -45.50 5.92
N VAL A 162 -15.64 -44.49 6.75
CA VAL A 162 -15.76 -43.11 6.30
C VAL A 162 -14.82 -42.24 7.13
N LEU A 163 -13.98 -41.46 6.46
CA LEU A 163 -13.14 -40.45 7.09
C LEU A 163 -13.92 -39.15 7.21
N PHE A 164 -14.00 -38.61 8.41
CA PHE A 164 -14.43 -37.25 8.67
C PHE A 164 -13.23 -36.38 8.97
N GLU A 165 -13.20 -35.19 8.36
CA GLU A 165 -12.25 -34.15 8.73
C GLU A 165 -12.96 -32.85 9.06
N GLY A 166 -12.48 -32.10 10.04
CA GLY A 166 -13.05 -30.82 10.44
C GLY A 166 -12.00 -29.79 10.87
N ARG A 167 -12.11 -28.56 10.36
CA ARG A 167 -11.20 -27.45 10.68
C ARG A 167 -11.96 -26.18 11.01
N ASP A 168 -11.60 -25.52 12.11
CA ASP A 168 -12.06 -24.16 12.38
C ASP A 168 -11.40 -23.17 11.40
N ILE A 169 -12.22 -22.49 10.61
CA ILE A 169 -11.81 -21.49 9.62
C ILE A 169 -12.34 -20.09 9.95
N THR A 170 -12.85 -19.87 11.17
CA THR A 170 -13.49 -18.62 11.59
C THR A 170 -12.58 -17.41 11.35
N LYS A 171 -11.32 -17.49 11.80
CA LYS A 171 -10.33 -16.40 11.61
C LYS A 171 -10.06 -16.14 10.13
N ARG A 172 -10.03 -17.19 9.30
CA ARG A 172 -9.81 -17.07 7.85
C ARG A 172 -11.00 -16.36 7.20
N LYS A 173 -12.23 -16.75 7.53
CA LYS A 173 -13.45 -16.11 7.02
C LYS A 173 -13.54 -14.64 7.39
N GLN A 174 -13.27 -14.30 8.64
CA GLN A 174 -13.25 -12.90 9.10
C GLN A 174 -12.23 -12.07 8.32
N ALA A 175 -11.03 -12.61 8.07
CA ALA A 175 -10.02 -11.93 7.28
C ALA A 175 -10.45 -11.77 5.81
N GLU A 176 -11.06 -12.79 5.20
CA GLU A 176 -11.59 -12.73 3.83
C GLU A 176 -12.67 -11.65 3.69
N GLU A 177 -13.62 -11.57 4.63
CA GLU A 177 -14.66 -10.54 4.66
C GLU A 177 -14.08 -9.14 4.86
N GLU A 178 -13.11 -8.99 5.75
CA GLU A 178 -12.44 -7.70 5.98
C GLU A 178 -11.71 -7.23 4.72
N VAL A 179 -11.01 -8.13 4.04
CA VAL A 179 -10.34 -7.84 2.76
C VAL A 179 -11.37 -7.47 1.69
N ALA A 180 -12.47 -8.22 1.57
CA ALA A 180 -13.52 -7.91 0.62
C ALA A 180 -14.12 -6.52 0.87
N ARG A 181 -14.40 -6.17 2.13
CA ARG A 181 -14.90 -4.84 2.52
C ARG A 181 -13.90 -3.74 2.16
N LYS A 182 -12.63 -3.91 2.53
CA LYS A 182 -11.56 -2.94 2.22
C LYS A 182 -11.37 -2.75 0.72
N ASN A 183 -11.50 -3.81 -0.08
CA ASN A 183 -11.40 -3.72 -1.53
C ASN A 183 -12.54 -2.88 -2.13
N VAL A 184 -13.77 -3.05 -1.66
CA VAL A 184 -14.92 -2.24 -2.10
C VAL A 184 -14.71 -0.77 -1.74
N GLU A 185 -14.27 -0.48 -0.52
CA GLU A 185 -13.98 0.88 -0.06
C GLU A 185 -12.84 1.53 -0.88
N LEU A 186 -11.76 0.79 -1.11
CA LEU A 186 -10.62 1.27 -1.90
C LEU A 186 -11.03 1.57 -3.34
N GLN A 187 -11.88 0.74 -3.94
CA GLN A 187 -12.38 0.96 -5.30
C GLN A 187 -13.24 2.22 -5.38
N ALA A 188 -14.10 2.47 -4.40
CA ALA A 188 -14.89 3.71 -4.33
C ALA A 188 -13.99 4.95 -4.17
N LEU A 189 -12.97 4.88 -3.30
CA LEU A 189 -12.03 5.98 -3.11
C LEU A 189 -11.20 6.25 -4.38
N TYR A 190 -10.74 5.19 -5.05
CA TYR A 190 -10.01 5.32 -6.31
C TYR A 190 -10.84 6.03 -7.38
N GLU A 191 -12.13 5.69 -7.49
CA GLU A 191 -13.02 6.31 -8.46
C GLU A 191 -13.28 7.80 -8.14
N GLN A 192 -13.37 8.17 -6.86
CA GLN A 192 -13.44 9.57 -6.43
C GLN A 192 -12.18 10.35 -6.80
N VAL A 193 -11.00 9.80 -6.51
CA VAL A 193 -9.71 10.43 -6.85
C VAL A 193 -9.60 10.60 -8.36
N ARG A 194 -9.95 9.57 -9.14
CA ARG A 194 -9.96 9.63 -10.60
C ARG A 194 -10.90 10.71 -11.12
N LYS A 195 -12.10 10.84 -10.53
CA LYS A 195 -13.06 11.88 -10.91
C LYS A 195 -12.52 13.28 -10.62
N LEU A 196 -11.87 13.47 -9.46
CA LEU A 196 -11.21 14.73 -9.12
C LEU A 196 -10.09 15.07 -10.10
N ASP A 197 -9.27 14.10 -10.50
CA ASP A 197 -8.19 14.33 -11.47
C ASP A 197 -8.72 14.73 -12.86
N GLN A 198 -9.82 14.09 -13.30
CA GLN A 198 -10.51 14.48 -14.54
C GLN A 198 -11.08 15.90 -14.46
N LEU A 199 -11.74 16.24 -13.34
CA LEU A 199 -12.28 17.59 -13.12
C LEU A 199 -11.18 18.65 -13.06
N LYS A 200 -10.06 18.36 -12.39
CA LYS A 200 -8.87 19.22 -12.34
C LYS A 200 -8.34 19.49 -13.75
N SER A 201 -8.16 18.43 -14.54
CA SER A 201 -7.67 18.53 -15.93
C SER A 201 -8.60 19.36 -16.82
N MET A 202 -9.90 19.10 -16.74
CA MET A 202 -10.91 19.83 -17.52
C MET A 202 -10.99 21.30 -17.10
N PHE A 203 -10.92 21.59 -15.80
CA PHE A 203 -10.87 22.95 -15.28
C PHE A 203 -9.70 23.74 -15.86
N PHE A 204 -8.48 23.17 -15.83
CA PHE A 204 -7.31 23.84 -16.38
C PHE A 204 -7.42 24.05 -17.89
N ALA A 205 -7.87 23.04 -18.65
CA ALA A 205 -8.07 23.18 -20.09
C ALA A 205 -9.08 24.29 -20.44
N MET A 206 -10.22 24.31 -19.75
CA MET A 206 -11.27 25.33 -19.94
C MET A 206 -10.76 26.74 -19.60
N MET A 207 -10.13 26.91 -18.42
CA MET A 207 -9.59 28.19 -18.00
C MET A 207 -8.57 28.76 -18.98
N ASN A 208 -7.76 27.92 -19.61
CA ASN A 208 -6.82 28.39 -20.61
C ASN A 208 -7.49 28.93 -21.86
N HIS A 209 -8.47 28.22 -22.39
CA HIS A 209 -9.23 28.70 -23.55
C HIS A 209 -9.99 30.00 -23.24
N GLU A 210 -10.65 30.05 -22.09
CA GLU A 210 -11.44 31.21 -21.64
C GLU A 210 -10.57 32.42 -21.31
N LEU A 211 -9.34 32.24 -20.82
CA LEU A 211 -8.41 33.35 -20.54
C LEU A 211 -7.63 33.78 -21.79
N ARG A 212 -7.28 32.85 -22.69
CA ARG A 212 -6.55 33.16 -23.92
C ARG A 212 -7.37 34.03 -24.86
N THR A 213 -8.67 33.79 -24.96
CA THR A 213 -9.56 34.51 -25.88
C THR A 213 -9.58 36.03 -25.61
N PRO A 214 -9.95 36.52 -24.41
CA PRO A 214 -9.94 37.95 -24.11
C PRO A 214 -8.52 38.54 -24.19
N LEU A 215 -7.48 37.80 -23.80
CA LEU A 215 -6.09 38.25 -23.95
C LEU A 215 -5.69 38.45 -25.42
N THR A 216 -6.11 37.55 -26.31
CA THR A 216 -5.86 37.67 -27.76
C THR A 216 -6.60 38.88 -28.33
N LEU A 217 -7.82 39.14 -27.83
CA LEU A 217 -8.62 40.32 -28.20
C LEU A 217 -8.05 41.64 -27.67
N ILE A 218 -7.23 41.62 -26.61
CA ILE A 218 -6.49 42.79 -26.12
C ILE A 218 -5.18 42.96 -26.91
N LEU A 219 -4.45 41.87 -27.14
CA LEU A 219 -3.15 41.89 -27.80
C LEU A 219 -3.26 42.34 -29.27
N GLY A 220 -4.19 41.78 -30.04
CA GLY A 220 -4.30 42.10 -31.47
C GLY A 220 -4.44 43.60 -31.77
N PRO A 221 -5.42 44.32 -31.17
CA PRO A 221 -5.57 45.75 -31.36
C PRO A 221 -4.40 46.56 -30.80
N THR A 222 -3.87 46.21 -29.62
CA THR A 222 -2.78 46.98 -29.00
C THR A 222 -1.47 46.85 -29.78
N GLU A 223 -1.15 45.66 -30.30
CA GLU A 223 0.01 45.44 -31.17
C GLU A 223 -0.15 46.15 -32.52
N SER A 224 -1.36 46.13 -33.11
CA SER A 224 -1.67 46.84 -34.35
C SER A 224 -1.52 48.36 -34.21
N LEU A 225 -2.02 48.93 -33.11
CA LEU A 225 -1.87 50.36 -32.82
C LEU A 225 -0.40 50.76 -32.65
N LEU A 226 0.41 49.94 -31.95
CA LEU A 226 1.84 50.19 -31.76
C LEU A 226 2.64 50.23 -33.08
N GLN A 227 2.16 49.58 -34.13
CA GLN A 227 2.78 49.62 -35.47
C GLN A 227 2.46 50.91 -36.24
N GLN A 228 1.50 51.72 -35.79
CA GLN A 228 1.15 52.98 -36.45
C GLN A 228 2.17 54.07 -36.15
N ALA A 229 2.53 54.85 -37.18
CA ALA A 229 3.56 55.89 -37.08
C ALA A 229 3.11 57.15 -36.32
N SER A 230 1.79 57.37 -36.16
CA SER A 230 1.20 58.63 -35.67
C SER A 230 0.75 58.60 -34.20
N LEU A 231 1.53 57.99 -33.31
CA LEU A 231 1.23 57.95 -31.87
C LEU A 231 2.05 58.99 -31.09
N THR A 232 1.42 59.66 -30.12
CA THR A 232 2.16 60.46 -29.14
C THR A 232 2.99 59.55 -28.23
N GLN A 233 4.08 60.10 -27.67
CA GLN A 233 5.00 59.37 -26.79
C GLN A 233 4.26 58.76 -25.59
N GLU A 234 3.33 59.50 -24.96
CA GLU A 234 2.58 58.99 -23.79
C GLU A 234 1.67 57.82 -24.15
N VAL A 235 0.97 57.88 -25.30
CA VAL A 235 0.06 56.81 -25.75
C VAL A 235 0.84 55.56 -26.13
N ARG A 236 1.99 55.72 -26.79
CA ARG A 236 2.90 54.62 -27.11
C ARG A 236 3.37 53.90 -25.84
N GLN A 237 3.84 54.63 -24.83
CA GLN A 237 4.26 54.04 -23.56
C GLN A 237 3.13 53.31 -22.82
N ALA A 238 1.91 53.86 -22.84
CA ALA A 238 0.75 53.20 -22.25
C ALA A 238 0.39 51.90 -22.97
N LEU A 239 0.37 51.90 -24.31
CA LEU A 239 0.11 50.71 -25.12
C LEU A 239 1.19 49.64 -24.92
N GLU A 240 2.47 50.01 -24.91
CA GLU A 240 3.57 49.08 -24.60
C GLU A 240 3.40 48.41 -23.24
N MET A 241 2.93 49.16 -22.23
CA MET A 241 2.65 48.63 -20.91
C MET A 241 1.48 47.63 -20.92
N VAL A 242 0.38 47.96 -21.60
CA VAL A 242 -0.79 47.08 -21.73
C VAL A 242 -0.41 45.79 -22.48
N THR A 243 0.25 45.90 -23.63
CA THR A 243 0.72 44.74 -24.40
C THR A 243 1.67 43.87 -23.60
N ARG A 244 2.64 44.47 -22.86
CA ARG A 244 3.56 43.71 -22.01
C ARG A 244 2.83 42.95 -20.90
N ASN A 245 1.88 43.61 -20.21
CA ASN A 245 1.11 42.97 -19.14
C ASN A 245 0.20 41.85 -19.68
N ALA A 246 -0.41 42.04 -20.85
CA ALA A 246 -1.22 41.01 -21.51
C ALA A 246 -0.37 39.79 -21.94
N ARG A 247 0.82 40.01 -22.50
CA ARG A 247 1.77 38.91 -22.82
C ARG A 247 2.25 38.18 -21.59
N LEU A 248 2.52 38.91 -20.49
CA LEU A 248 2.91 38.29 -19.22
C LEU A 248 1.79 37.40 -18.68
N LEU A 249 0.54 37.88 -18.70
CA LEU A 249 -0.60 37.07 -18.24
C LEU A 249 -0.81 35.83 -19.11
N LEU A 250 -0.70 35.98 -20.44
CA LEU A 250 -0.80 34.84 -21.36
C LEU A 250 0.28 33.79 -21.09
N LYS A 251 1.52 34.23 -20.82
CA LYS A 251 2.60 33.33 -20.43
C LYS A 251 2.27 32.58 -19.14
N LEU A 252 1.87 33.28 -18.08
CA LEU A 252 1.55 32.66 -16.78
C LEU A 252 0.42 31.63 -16.89
N VAL A 253 -0.58 31.93 -17.73
CA VAL A 253 -1.70 31.02 -18.01
C VAL A 253 -1.21 29.75 -18.72
N ASN A 254 -0.34 29.88 -19.72
CA ASN A 254 0.26 28.74 -20.40
C ASN A 254 1.19 27.92 -19.49
N ASP A 255 2.04 28.58 -18.69
CA ASP A 255 2.96 27.93 -17.75
C ASP A 255 2.19 27.03 -16.76
N LEU A 256 1.01 27.46 -16.32
CA LEU A 256 0.12 26.68 -15.44
C LEU A 256 -0.35 25.35 -16.08
N LEU A 257 -0.58 25.33 -17.40
CA LEU A 257 -0.89 24.08 -18.11
C LEU A 257 0.32 23.17 -18.22
N GLU A 258 1.48 23.74 -18.53
CA GLU A 258 2.70 22.95 -18.67
C GLU A 258 3.01 22.22 -17.37
N ILE A 259 2.83 22.88 -16.22
CA ILE A 259 2.92 22.26 -14.90
C ILE A 259 1.87 21.14 -14.74
N SER A 260 0.60 21.39 -15.11
CA SER A 260 -0.44 20.36 -15.02
C SER A 260 -0.16 19.14 -15.91
N ARG A 261 0.45 19.34 -17.08
CA ARG A 261 0.85 18.24 -17.99
C ARG A 261 2.07 17.50 -17.46
N LEU A 262 2.99 18.22 -16.83
CA LEU A 262 4.18 17.65 -16.18
C LEU A 262 3.78 16.73 -15.01
N GLU A 263 2.88 17.17 -14.14
CA GLU A 263 2.37 16.35 -13.02
C GLU A 263 1.70 15.04 -13.50
N GLN A 264 1.14 15.05 -14.71
CA GLN A 264 0.51 13.88 -15.33
C GLN A 264 1.48 13.03 -16.18
N GLY A 265 2.76 13.41 -16.27
CA GLY A 265 3.74 12.74 -17.12
C GLY A 265 3.47 12.88 -18.64
N LYS A 266 2.68 13.87 -19.06
CA LYS A 266 2.24 14.09 -20.46
C LYS A 266 2.98 15.26 -21.15
N LEU A 267 4.10 15.71 -20.57
CA LEU A 267 4.92 16.76 -21.16
C LEU A 267 5.80 16.14 -22.26
N GLU A 268 5.54 16.51 -23.51
CA GLU A 268 6.38 16.12 -24.64
C GLU A 268 7.55 17.09 -24.73
N LEU A 269 8.77 16.58 -24.57
CA LEU A 269 9.99 17.37 -24.66
C LEU A 269 10.45 17.46 -26.12
N HIS A 270 10.42 18.67 -26.67
CA HIS A 270 10.98 18.95 -27.99
C HIS A 270 12.38 19.58 -27.83
N TYR A 271 13.41 18.80 -28.14
CA TYR A 271 14.79 19.27 -28.11
C TYR A 271 15.11 20.02 -29.41
N ALA A 272 15.67 21.22 -29.29
CA ALA A 272 16.12 22.04 -30.42
C ALA A 272 17.51 22.60 -30.15
N THR A 273 18.32 22.73 -31.21
CA THR A 273 19.60 23.43 -31.15
C THR A 273 19.34 24.94 -31.03
N CYS A 274 19.88 25.59 -30.00
CA CYS A 274 19.68 27.02 -29.77
C CYS A 274 20.99 27.72 -29.40
N ASN A 275 21.06 29.03 -29.69
CA ASN A 275 22.14 29.87 -29.19
C ASN A 275 21.84 30.25 -27.74
N LEU A 276 22.42 29.48 -26.81
CA LEU A 276 22.21 29.66 -25.38
C LEU A 276 22.54 31.08 -24.90
N SER A 277 23.61 31.70 -25.43
CA SER A 277 23.97 33.08 -25.12
C SER A 277 22.84 34.05 -25.46
N ARG A 278 22.24 33.90 -26.65
CA ARG A 278 21.12 34.74 -27.09
C ARG A 278 19.89 34.54 -26.21
N VAL A 279 19.56 33.29 -25.84
CA VAL A 279 18.42 32.98 -24.96
C VAL A 279 18.59 33.61 -23.59
N VAL A 280 19.77 33.44 -22.98
CA VAL A 280 20.08 34.01 -21.66
C VAL A 280 20.06 35.54 -21.69
N SER A 281 20.63 36.17 -22.73
CA SER A 281 20.58 37.62 -22.89
C SER A 281 19.14 38.14 -23.03
N LEU A 282 18.29 37.43 -23.78
CA LEU A 282 16.88 37.81 -23.95
C LEU A 282 16.10 37.69 -22.64
N LEU A 283 16.35 36.63 -21.87
CA LEU A 283 15.74 36.43 -20.55
C LEU A 283 16.18 37.51 -19.55
N ALA A 284 17.48 37.82 -19.51
CA ALA A 284 18.02 38.87 -18.66
C ALA A 284 17.44 40.25 -19.00
N ALA A 285 17.27 40.55 -20.29
CA ALA A 285 16.68 41.80 -20.78
C ALA A 285 15.27 42.07 -20.23
N ASN A 286 14.48 41.02 -19.98
CA ASN A 286 13.13 41.15 -19.41
C ASN A 286 13.13 41.70 -17.98
N PHE A 287 14.24 41.56 -17.25
CA PHE A 287 14.39 42.04 -15.88
C PHE A 287 15.16 43.36 -15.79
N THR A 288 15.76 43.84 -16.88
CA THR A 288 16.55 45.08 -16.90
C THR A 288 15.74 46.28 -16.46
N LEU A 289 14.50 46.46 -16.96
CA LEU A 289 13.61 47.55 -16.56
C LEU A 289 13.21 47.51 -15.08
N ALA A 290 13.02 46.30 -14.52
CA ALA A 290 12.71 46.12 -13.11
C ALA A 290 13.95 46.36 -12.22
N ALA A 291 15.13 45.98 -12.72
CA ALA A 291 16.40 46.19 -12.08
C ALA A 291 16.82 47.68 -12.09
N GLU A 292 16.61 48.39 -13.19
CA GLU A 292 16.82 49.84 -13.31
C GLU A 292 15.92 50.62 -12.36
N LYS A 293 14.61 50.29 -12.30
CA LYS A 293 13.67 50.91 -11.35
C LYS A 293 14.02 50.66 -9.88
N ARG A 294 14.63 49.52 -9.57
CA ARG A 294 15.12 49.18 -8.23
C ARG A 294 16.59 49.57 -8.01
N HIS A 295 17.18 50.27 -8.99
CA HIS A 295 18.56 50.68 -9.04
C HIS A 295 19.61 49.56 -8.85
N ILE A 296 19.25 48.29 -9.08
CA ILE A 296 20.10 47.11 -8.78
C ILE A 296 21.49 47.19 -9.47
N PHE A 297 21.60 47.92 -10.58
CA PHE A 297 22.85 48.09 -11.34
C PHE A 297 23.40 49.53 -11.36
N ALA A 298 22.86 50.46 -10.57
CA ALA A 298 23.39 51.81 -10.49
C ALA A 298 24.61 51.85 -9.54
N PRO A 299 25.75 52.46 -9.94
CA PRO A 299 26.77 52.80 -8.96
C PRO A 299 26.12 53.76 -7.96
N TYR A 300 26.20 53.42 -6.67
CA TYR A 300 25.66 54.20 -5.52
C TYR A 300 24.17 54.05 -5.14
N SER A 301 23.44 53.01 -5.58
CA SER A 301 22.13 52.79 -4.96
C SER A 301 22.22 52.01 -3.66
N ARG A 302 22.07 52.70 -2.53
CA ARG A 302 21.66 52.04 -1.29
C ARG A 302 20.23 51.54 -1.46
N ILE A 303 20.06 50.23 -1.69
CA ILE A 303 18.78 49.57 -1.48
C ILE A 303 18.56 49.53 0.04
N VAL A 304 18.10 50.63 0.63
CA VAL A 304 17.41 50.57 1.93
C VAL A 304 15.94 50.43 1.60
N SER A 305 15.49 49.18 1.48
CA SER A 305 14.07 48.87 1.39
C SER A 305 13.67 48.07 2.62
N GLU A 306 13.27 48.77 3.69
CA GLU A 306 12.59 48.17 4.84
C GLU A 306 11.19 47.62 4.49
N GLN A 307 10.75 47.71 3.23
CA GLN A 307 9.38 47.35 2.79
C GLN A 307 9.29 46.26 1.71
N THR A 308 10.34 45.50 1.40
CA THR A 308 10.27 44.32 0.51
C THR A 308 10.22 43.00 1.25
N ARG A 309 9.69 42.98 2.49
CA ARG A 309 9.42 41.73 3.23
C ARG A 309 8.26 40.90 2.62
N TYR A 310 7.81 41.20 1.40
CA TYR A 310 6.69 40.52 0.76
C TYR A 310 6.82 40.41 -0.77
N ILE A 311 7.96 39.89 -1.25
CA ILE A 311 7.95 39.00 -2.42
C ILE A 311 8.81 37.82 -2.00
N GLY A 312 8.16 36.73 -1.59
CA GLY A 312 8.84 35.52 -1.13
C GLY A 312 9.72 34.94 -2.24
N GLY A 313 10.99 35.34 -2.27
CA GLY A 313 12.05 34.57 -2.89
C GLY A 313 12.53 33.59 -1.84
N THR A 314 12.06 32.35 -1.92
CA THR A 314 12.70 31.27 -1.18
C THR A 314 14.19 31.30 -1.51
N GLU A 315 15.07 31.16 -0.51
CA GLU A 315 16.53 31.02 -0.67
C GLU A 315 16.93 29.83 -1.58
N LEU A 316 15.94 29.10 -2.11
CA LEU A 316 15.99 28.06 -3.12
C LEU A 316 16.43 28.54 -4.51
N GLY A 317 16.29 29.84 -4.84
CA GLY A 317 16.57 30.31 -6.21
C GLY A 317 18.00 30.07 -6.67
N LEU A 318 18.99 30.48 -5.87
CA LEU A 318 20.41 30.32 -6.21
C LEU A 318 20.91 28.88 -6.02
N SER A 319 20.33 28.12 -5.08
CA SER A 319 20.69 26.71 -4.89
C SER A 319 20.20 25.84 -6.06
N VAL A 320 18.97 26.05 -6.54
CA VAL A 320 18.43 25.37 -7.73
C VAL A 320 19.21 25.76 -8.98
N VAL A 321 19.55 27.04 -9.15
CA VAL A 321 20.39 27.48 -10.29
C VAL A 321 21.76 26.81 -10.25
N SER A 322 22.40 26.77 -9.07
CA SER A 322 23.67 26.07 -8.90
C SER A 322 23.56 24.59 -9.26
N GLU A 323 22.54 23.91 -8.77
CA GLU A 323 22.32 22.48 -9.03
C GLU A 323 22.07 22.20 -10.51
N ILE A 324 21.25 23.01 -11.19
CA ILE A 324 21.02 22.91 -12.64
C ILE A 324 22.35 23.07 -13.40
N ILE A 325 23.17 24.05 -13.05
CA ILE A 325 24.45 24.30 -13.73
C ILE A 325 25.41 23.12 -13.52
N HIS A 326 25.50 22.59 -12.30
CA HIS A 326 26.33 21.41 -12.01
C HIS A 326 25.82 20.14 -12.72
N LEU A 327 24.51 19.94 -12.83
CA LEU A 327 23.91 18.84 -13.61
C LEU A 327 24.31 18.90 -15.10
N HIS A 328 24.47 20.12 -15.64
CA HIS A 328 24.98 20.35 -16.99
C HIS A 328 26.52 20.34 -17.07
N ARG A 329 27.22 19.94 -16.00
CA ARG A 329 28.69 19.94 -15.88
C ARG A 329 29.32 21.33 -16.07
N GLY A 330 28.56 22.36 -15.75
CA GLY A 330 29.01 23.74 -15.71
C GLY A 330 29.60 24.14 -14.36
N THR A 331 30.01 25.41 -14.26
CA THR A 331 30.45 26.04 -13.01
C THR A 331 29.70 27.34 -12.78
N ILE A 332 29.48 27.72 -11.52
CA ILE A 332 28.89 29.00 -11.13
C ILE A 332 29.76 29.65 -10.04
N TRP A 333 29.98 30.96 -10.13
CA TRP A 333 30.72 31.74 -9.13
C TRP A 333 30.16 33.16 -9.04
N VAL A 334 30.60 33.89 -8.01
CA VAL A 334 30.16 35.27 -7.74
C VAL A 334 31.36 36.16 -7.51
N GLU A 335 31.35 37.33 -8.13
CA GLU A 335 32.30 38.41 -7.93
C GLU A 335 31.54 39.57 -7.28
N SER A 336 31.83 39.84 -6.01
CA SER A 336 31.25 40.97 -5.28
C SER A 336 32.35 41.94 -4.92
N ILE A 337 32.25 43.15 -5.47
CA ILE A 337 33.17 44.23 -5.16
C ILE A 337 32.41 45.17 -4.21
N PRO A 338 32.88 45.37 -2.97
CA PRO A 338 32.30 46.35 -2.06
C PRO A 338 32.14 47.69 -2.79
N GLU A 339 30.94 48.26 -2.72
CA GLU A 339 30.56 49.54 -3.37
C GLU A 339 30.35 49.54 -4.90
N ASN A 340 30.71 48.46 -5.62
CA ASN A 340 30.51 48.32 -7.07
C ASN A 340 29.45 47.27 -7.48
N GLY A 341 28.87 46.57 -6.51
CA GLY A 341 27.79 45.60 -6.73
C GLY A 341 28.27 44.14 -6.79
N THR A 342 27.34 43.24 -7.10
CA THR A 342 27.56 41.79 -7.14
C THR A 342 27.24 41.26 -8.53
N THR A 343 28.22 40.61 -9.16
CA THR A 343 28.08 39.96 -10.47
C THR A 343 28.12 38.44 -10.29
N PHE A 344 27.14 37.75 -10.84
CA PHE A 344 27.10 36.29 -10.86
C PHE A 344 27.53 35.80 -12.24
N HIS A 345 28.40 34.80 -12.25
CA HIS A 345 28.97 34.21 -13.45
C HIS A 345 28.69 32.72 -13.49
N PHE A 346 28.51 32.16 -14.68
CA PHE A 346 28.47 30.72 -14.86
C PHE A 346 29.09 30.31 -16.20
N SER A 347 29.50 29.06 -16.30
CA SER A 347 29.99 28.41 -17.51
C SER A 347 29.23 27.12 -17.74
N LEU A 348 29.04 26.75 -19.00
CA LEU A 348 28.43 25.48 -19.41
C LEU A 348 29.28 24.89 -20.56
N PRO A 349 29.54 23.57 -20.58
CA PRO A 349 30.26 22.93 -21.66
C PRO A 349 29.42 22.97 -22.95
N LEU A 350 29.94 23.61 -23.99
CA LEU A 350 29.36 23.56 -25.32
C LEU A 350 29.70 22.21 -25.97
N VAL A 351 28.70 21.38 -26.20
CA VAL A 351 28.84 20.24 -27.09
C VAL A 351 28.74 20.79 -28.51
N SER A 352 29.81 20.69 -29.29
CA SER A 352 29.75 20.84 -30.74
C SER A 352 28.94 19.65 -31.29
N LEU A 353 27.63 19.83 -31.40
CA LEU A 353 26.81 18.96 -32.21
C LEU A 353 27.02 19.38 -33.66
N VAL A 354 27.47 18.43 -34.49
CA VAL A 354 27.36 18.56 -35.95
C VAL A 354 25.89 18.90 -36.23
N PRO A 355 25.58 20.00 -36.94
CA PRO A 355 24.20 20.40 -37.15
C PRO A 355 23.46 19.28 -37.88
N ASP A 356 22.44 18.72 -37.24
CA ASP A 356 21.52 17.79 -37.87
C ASP A 356 20.65 18.58 -38.86
N PRO A 357 20.75 18.35 -40.17
CA PRO A 357 20.00 19.09 -41.17
C PRO A 357 18.47 18.86 -41.09
N SER A 358 18.01 17.93 -40.24
CA SER A 358 16.59 17.68 -40.00
C SER A 358 15.97 18.54 -38.89
N LEU A 359 16.79 19.23 -38.08
CA LEU A 359 16.32 20.16 -37.05
C LEU A 359 16.25 21.58 -37.63
N ALA A 360 15.03 22.10 -37.80
CA ALA A 360 14.84 23.47 -38.25
C ALA A 360 15.43 24.47 -37.24
N PRO A 361 16.26 25.45 -37.67
CA PRO A 361 16.77 26.48 -36.78
C PRO A 361 15.63 27.43 -36.34
N ILE A 362 15.62 27.81 -35.07
CA ILE A 362 14.69 28.79 -34.45
C ILE A 362 15.40 30.13 -34.23
#